data_AF-A0A0N0X742-F1
#
_entry.id   AF-A0A0N0X742-F1
#
_cell.length_a   1.000
_cell.length_b   1.000
_cell.length_c   1.000
_cell.angle_alpha   90.00
_cell.angle_beta   90.00
_cell.angle_gamma   90.00
#
_symmetry.space_group_name_H-M   'P 1'
#
loop_
_entity.id
_entity.type
_entity.pdbx_description
1 polymer ?
#
loop_
_entity_poly.entity_id
_entity_poly.type
_entity_poly.pdbx_seq_one_letter_code
_entity_poly.pdbx_strand_id
1 'polypeptide(L)'
;MKALGEEDRAPRMIVLENVCGAITSHDGKDFAAISAALSNGGYRFGAVVMNAVHFLPQSRPRLFIIAVRKSSPIPHTIVANGPEVEWHSSTLVEAYSKTCSCVWHCK
;
A
#
# COMPACT_ATOMS: atom_id res chain seq x y z
N MET A 1 10.83 10.17 6.18
CA MET A 1 11.54 9.06 5.50
C MET A 1 12.98 9.39 5.15
N LYS A 2 13.28 10.41 4.31
CA LYS A 2 14.67 10.72 3.88
C LYS A 2 15.69 10.81 5.02
N ALA A 3 15.48 11.68 6.02
CA ALA A 3 16.36 11.81 7.18
C ALA A 3 16.65 10.48 7.90
N LEU A 4 15.63 9.64 8.11
CA LEU A 4 15.83 8.30 8.69
C LEU A 4 16.68 7.39 7.79
N GLY A 5 16.62 7.53 6.47
CA GLY A 5 17.50 6.80 5.54
C GLY A 5 18.92 7.34 5.51
N GLU A 6 19.09 8.66 5.67
CA GLU A 6 20.39 9.33 5.78
C GLU A 6 21.11 8.96 7.09
N GLU A 7 20.37 8.64 8.16
CA GLU A 7 20.87 8.07 9.42
C GLU A 7 21.01 6.53 9.43
N ASP A 8 20.75 5.83 8.32
CA ASP A 8 20.54 4.36 8.19
C ASP A 8 19.57 3.73 9.20
N ARG A 9 18.65 4.54 9.73
CA ARG A 9 17.54 4.15 10.61
C ARG A 9 16.21 3.96 9.85
N ALA A 10 16.27 3.86 8.52
CA ALA A 10 15.09 3.64 7.69
C ALA A 10 14.44 2.28 8.00
N PRO A 11 13.16 2.26 8.42
CA PRO A 11 12.49 1.04 8.85
C PRO A 11 12.41 0.01 7.71
N ARG A 12 12.40 -1.28 8.07
CA ARG A 12 12.30 -2.36 7.08
C ARG A 12 10.92 -2.43 6.41
N MET A 13 9.88 -2.04 7.14
CA MET A 13 8.49 -2.01 6.71
C MET A 13 7.80 -0.77 7.27
N ILE A 14 6.86 -0.22 6.50
CA ILE A 14 5.95 0.86 6.87
C ILE A 14 4.54 0.39 6.53
N VAL A 15 3.58 0.60 7.43
CA VAL A 15 2.15 0.38 7.18
C VAL A 15 1.42 1.68 7.49
N LEU A 16 0.61 2.15 6.54
CA LEU A 16 -0.23 3.34 6.69
C LEU A 16 -1.70 2.87 6.67
N GLU A 17 -2.46 3.13 7.73
CA GLU A 17 -3.92 2.92 7.77
C GLU A 17 -4.64 4.22 7.39
N ASN A 18 -5.74 4.10 6.64
CA ASN A 18 -6.63 5.22 6.34
C ASN A 18 -8.04 4.74 5.97
N VAL A 19 -9.01 5.66 5.89
CA VAL A 19 -10.33 5.39 5.33
C VAL A 19 -10.27 5.14 3.82
N CYS A 20 -11.19 4.33 3.27
CA CYS A 20 -11.22 4.03 1.84
C CYS A 20 -11.40 5.27 0.95
N GLY A 21 -12.02 6.35 1.46
CA GLY A 21 -12.12 7.63 0.76
C GLY A 21 -10.77 8.30 0.45
N ALA A 22 -9.68 7.89 1.12
CA ALA A 22 -8.33 8.36 0.81
C ALA A 22 -7.84 7.91 -0.58
N ILE A 23 -8.39 6.84 -1.15
CA ILE A 23 -8.06 6.35 -2.50
C ILE A 23 -8.47 7.40 -3.56
N THR A 24 -9.61 8.05 -3.35
CA THR A 24 -10.21 9.04 -4.27
C THR A 24 -9.97 10.49 -3.83
N SER A 25 -9.29 10.71 -2.70
CA SER A 25 -9.01 12.04 -2.15
C SER A 25 -8.17 12.87 -3.11
N HIS A 26 -8.54 14.14 -3.28
CA HIS A 26 -7.96 15.07 -4.25
C HIS A 26 -7.82 14.48 -5.67
N ASP A 27 -8.82 13.74 -6.17
CA ASP A 27 -8.79 13.06 -7.48
C ASP A 27 -7.65 12.03 -7.59
N GLY A 28 -7.38 11.32 -6.49
CA GLY A 28 -6.33 10.31 -6.37
C GLY A 28 -4.90 10.87 -6.20
N LYS A 29 -4.73 12.19 -6.16
CA LYS A 29 -3.41 12.84 -6.04
C LYS A 29 -2.70 12.49 -4.73
N ASP A 30 -3.44 12.33 -3.64
CA ASP A 30 -2.87 11.96 -2.34
C ASP A 30 -2.25 10.54 -2.40
N PHE A 31 -2.98 9.60 -3.00
CA PHE A 31 -2.50 8.23 -3.20
C PHE A 31 -1.24 8.22 -4.09
N ALA A 32 -1.27 8.92 -5.23
CA ALA A 32 -0.12 9.05 -6.12
C ALA A 32 1.10 9.70 -5.43
N ALA A 33 0.89 10.72 -4.60
CA ALA A 33 1.97 11.39 -3.86
C ALA A 33 2.59 10.46 -2.80
N ILE A 34 1.78 9.70 -2.06
CA ILE A 34 2.26 8.68 -1.10
C ILE A 34 3.04 7.58 -1.83
N SER A 35 2.50 7.07 -2.94
CA SER A 35 3.15 6.09 -3.81
C SER A 35 4.52 6.55 -4.31
N ALA A 36 4.60 7.79 -4.82
CA ALA A 36 5.85 8.38 -5.26
C ALA A 36 6.85 8.56 -4.11
N ALA A 37 6.40 9.03 -2.94
CA ALA A 37 7.24 9.20 -1.76
C ALA A 37 7.83 7.87 -1.25
N LEU A 38 7.04 6.78 -1.26
CA LEU A 38 7.50 5.44 -0.88
C LEU A 38 8.49 4.86 -1.90
N SER A 39 8.18 4.93 -3.20
CA SER A 39 9.07 4.41 -4.25
C SER A 39 10.42 5.13 -4.29
N ASN A 40 10.39 6.48 -4.20
CA ASN A 40 11.58 7.35 -4.12
C ASN A 40 12.33 7.18 -2.79
N GLY A 41 11.64 6.78 -1.72
CA GLY A 41 12.24 6.40 -0.43
C GLY A 41 12.94 5.03 -0.45
N GLY A 42 12.94 4.31 -1.58
CA GLY A 42 13.57 3.00 -1.71
C GLY A 42 12.70 1.83 -1.26
N TYR A 43 11.37 2.00 -1.19
CA TYR A 43 10.43 0.94 -0.83
C TYR A 43 9.74 0.35 -2.08
N ARG A 44 9.34 -0.92 -2.00
CA ARG A 44 8.25 -1.50 -2.79
C ARG A 44 6.98 -1.36 -1.97
N PHE A 45 5.83 -1.09 -2.57
CA PHE A 45 4.58 -0.98 -1.82
C PHE A 45 3.42 -1.64 -2.55
N GLY A 46 2.47 -2.12 -1.76
CA GLY A 46 1.13 -2.52 -2.20
C GLY A 46 0.09 -1.77 -1.38
N ALA A 47 -1.16 -1.87 -1.80
CA ALA A 47 -2.29 -1.35 -1.04
C ALA A 47 -3.40 -2.41 -1.03
N VAL A 48 -4.06 -2.57 0.11
CA VAL A 48 -5.21 -3.47 0.29
C VAL A 48 -6.33 -2.74 1.02
N VAL A 49 -7.58 -3.11 0.74
CA VAL A 49 -8.74 -2.74 1.56
C VAL A 49 -9.13 -3.97 2.37
N MET A 50 -9.01 -3.88 3.69
CA MET A 50 -9.36 -4.95 4.62
C MET A 50 -10.58 -4.52 5.45
N ASN A 51 -11.54 -5.43 5.62
CA ASN A 51 -12.74 -5.18 6.41
C ASN A 51 -12.63 -5.83 7.80
N ALA A 52 -12.97 -5.10 8.86
CA ALA A 52 -12.92 -5.62 10.22
C ALA A 52 -13.83 -6.84 10.49
N VAL A 53 -14.80 -7.15 9.61
CA VAL A 53 -15.70 -8.32 9.74
C VAL A 53 -14.99 -9.67 9.89
N HIS A 54 -13.76 -9.78 9.37
CA HIS A 54 -12.96 -11.02 9.49
C HIS A 54 -12.38 -11.22 10.89
N PHE A 55 -12.47 -10.22 11.78
CA PHE A 55 -11.85 -10.21 13.11
C PHE A 55 -12.78 -9.73 14.23
N LEU A 56 -13.78 -8.91 13.91
CA LEU A 56 -14.68 -8.23 14.85
C LEU A 56 -16.11 -8.20 14.28
N PRO A 57 -17.17 -8.16 15.11
CA PRO A 57 -18.55 -8.09 14.66
C PRO A 57 -18.96 -6.68 14.17
N GLN A 58 -18.15 -6.06 13.30
CA GLN A 58 -18.40 -4.74 12.73
C GLN A 58 -17.88 -4.64 11.29
N SER A 59 -18.71 -4.13 10.38
CA SER A 59 -18.25 -3.70 9.05
C SER A 59 -17.51 -2.37 9.17
N ARG A 60 -16.21 -2.40 8.92
CA ARG A 60 -15.31 -1.25 8.94
C ARG A 60 -14.17 -1.49 7.93
N PRO A 61 -14.40 -1.26 6.63
CA PRO A 61 -13.35 -1.32 5.63
C PRO A 61 -12.34 -0.19 5.85
N ARG A 62 -11.05 -0.53 5.70
CA ARG A 62 -9.91 0.39 5.79
C ARG A 62 -8.88 0.11 4.73
N LEU A 63 -8.30 1.18 4.19
CA LEU A 63 -7.16 1.15 3.30
C LEU A 63 -5.90 0.93 4.14
N PHE A 64 -5.09 -0.04 3.76
CA PHE A 64 -3.74 -0.23 4.27
C PHE A 64 -2.76 -0.11 3.12
N ILE A 65 -1.82 0.82 3.20
CA ILE A 65 -0.66 0.90 2.28
C ILE A 65 0.52 0.27 2.99
N ILE A 66 0.98 -0.88 2.48
CA ILE A 66 2.05 -1.68 3.04
C ILE A 66 3.29 -1.49 2.17
N ALA A 67 4.39 -1.03 2.76
CA ALA A 67 5.63 -0.75 2.05
C ALA A 67 6.82 -1.43 2.73
N VAL A 68 7.68 -2.07 1.94
CA VAL A 68 8.85 -2.83 2.39
C VAL A 68 10.11 -2.30 1.69
N ARG A 69 11.19 -2.06 2.44
CA ARG A 69 12.47 -1.54 1.90
C ARG A 69 12.96 -2.50 0.82
N LYS A 70 13.37 -2.01 -0.36
CA LYS A 70 13.75 -2.83 -1.55
C LYS A 70 14.86 -3.87 -1.27
N SER A 71 15.64 -3.68 -0.20
CA SER A 71 16.68 -4.60 0.28
C SER A 71 16.20 -5.68 1.26
N SER A 72 14.98 -5.59 1.79
CA SER A 72 14.39 -6.65 2.63
C SER A 72 13.70 -7.70 1.75
N PRO A 73 13.97 -9.01 1.97
CA PRO A 73 13.28 -10.06 1.24
C PRO A 73 11.81 -10.13 1.67
N ILE A 74 10.94 -10.42 0.70
CA ILE A 74 9.51 -10.73 0.92
C ILE A 74 9.32 -12.19 0.48
N PRO A 75 8.81 -13.09 1.34
CA PRO A 75 8.50 -14.46 0.94
C PRO A 75 7.48 -14.49 -0.21
N HIS A 76 7.74 -15.29 -1.25
CA HIS A 76 6.83 -15.41 -2.40
C HIS A 76 5.43 -15.92 -2.02
N THR A 77 5.28 -16.57 -0.87
CA THR A 77 4.00 -17.05 -0.32
C THR A 77 3.05 -15.94 0.13
N ILE A 78 3.54 -14.70 0.32
CA ILE A 78 2.75 -13.52 0.71
C ILE A 78 2.76 -12.42 -0.38
N VAL A 79 3.02 -12.82 -1.63
CA VAL A 79 2.98 -11.95 -2.80
C VAL A 79 1.90 -12.46 -3.76
N ALA A 80 0.89 -11.65 -4.03
CA ALA A 80 -0.12 -11.95 -5.04
C ALA A 80 0.39 -11.64 -6.45
N ASN A 81 0.04 -12.47 -7.44
CA ASN A 81 0.40 -12.27 -8.86
C ASN A 81 -0.43 -11.17 -9.56
N GLY A 82 -1.39 -10.57 -8.85
CA GLY A 82 -2.32 -9.57 -9.37
C GLY A 82 -3.36 -9.18 -8.31
N PRO A 83 -4.35 -8.34 -8.65
CA PRO A 83 -5.38 -7.93 -7.69
C PRO A 83 -6.33 -9.08 -7.36
N GLU A 84 -6.37 -9.46 -6.08
CA GLU A 84 -7.38 -10.37 -5.51
C GLU A 84 -8.62 -9.58 -5.08
N VAL A 85 -9.82 -9.95 -5.54
CA VAL A 85 -11.08 -9.18 -5.37
C VAL A 85 -11.46 -8.93 -3.90
N GLU A 86 -11.11 -9.84 -2.99
CA GLU A 86 -11.37 -9.72 -1.55
C GLU A 86 -10.61 -8.54 -0.93
N TRP A 87 -9.41 -8.26 -1.43
CA TRP A 87 -8.48 -7.26 -0.88
C TRP A 87 -8.33 -6.01 -1.75
N HIS A 88 -8.78 -6.05 -3.00
CA HIS A 88 -8.59 -5.00 -3.99
C HIS A 88 -9.91 -4.61 -4.63
N SER A 89 -10.55 -3.57 -4.09
CA SER A 89 -11.75 -2.98 -4.69
C SER A 89 -11.46 -2.41 -6.09
N SER A 90 -12.47 -2.35 -6.94
CA SER A 90 -12.35 -1.76 -8.29
C SER A 90 -11.76 -0.35 -8.27
N THR A 91 -12.17 0.49 -7.31
CA THR A 91 -11.63 1.84 -7.09
C THR A 91 -10.12 1.83 -6.78
N LEU A 92 -9.64 0.84 -6.00
CA LEU A 92 -8.22 0.71 -5.71
C LEU A 92 -7.43 0.27 -6.94
N VAL A 93 -7.95 -0.70 -7.71
CA VAL A 93 -7.34 -1.16 -8.96
C VAL A 93 -7.27 -0.01 -9.98
N GLU A 94 -8.32 0.81 -10.07
CA GLU A 94 -8.34 1.98 -10.95
C GLU A 94 -7.32 3.05 -10.52
N ALA A 95 -7.28 3.42 -9.25
CA ALA A 95 -6.28 4.35 -8.71
C ALA A 95 -4.84 3.85 -8.92
N TYR A 96 -4.62 2.54 -8.80
CA TYR A 96 -3.34 1.92 -9.07
C TYR A 96 -2.97 2.00 -10.56
N SER A 97 -3.90 1.74 -11.48
CA SER A 97 -3.65 1.83 -12.93
C SER A 97 -3.25 3.23 -13.41
N LYS A 98 -3.74 4.29 -12.74
CA LYS A 98 -3.35 5.69 -12.97
C LYS A 98 -1.95 6.03 -12.40
N THR A 99 -1.46 5.23 -11.46
CA THR A 99 -0.16 5.41 -10.80
C THR A 99 0.91 4.62 -11.55
N CYS A 100 1.42 5.18 -12.66
CA CYS A 100 2.40 4.52 -13.49
C CYS A 100 3.68 4.15 -12.69
N SER A 101 4.09 2.87 -12.74
CA SER A 101 5.18 2.21 -11.98
C SER A 101 4.90 1.80 -10.51
N CYS A 102 4.68 0.48 -10.28
CA CYS A 102 5.26 -0.24 -9.11
C CYS A 102 5.23 -1.79 -9.16
N VAL A 103 4.15 -2.39 -9.69
CA VAL A 103 3.77 -3.83 -9.60
C VAL A 103 3.28 -4.28 -8.20
N TRP A 104 2.20 -5.09 -8.17
CA TRP A 104 1.57 -5.68 -6.97
C TRP A 104 2.56 -6.50 -6.12
N HIS A 105 2.64 -6.24 -4.80
CA HIS A 105 3.69 -6.85 -3.95
C HIS A 105 3.29 -7.14 -2.47
N CYS A 106 2.01 -7.20 -2.13
CA CYS A 106 1.61 -7.70 -0.80
C CYS A 106 0.23 -8.37 -0.85
N LYS A 107 0.10 -9.47 -0.12
CA LYS A 107 -1.14 -10.21 0.17
C LYS A 107 -1.41 -10.14 1.67
#